data_AF-A0A3M2BJU7-F1
#
_entry.id   AF-A0A3M2BJU7-F1
#
_cell.length_a   1.000
_cell.length_b   1.000
_cell.length_c   1.000
_cell.angle_alpha   90.00
_cell.angle_beta   90.00
_cell.angle_gamma   90.00
#
_symmetry.space_group_name_H-M   'P 1'
#
loop_
_entity.id
_entity.type
_entity.pdbx_description
1 polymer ?
#
loop_
_entity_poly.entity_id
_entity_poly.type
_entity_poly.pdbx_seq_one_letter_code
_entity_poly.pdbx_strand_id
1 'polypeptide(L)' 'MRNLTLSVPDEVYRRARIKAAEQGRSLSALVAEFLASLAGADDRYERLLSQQEEVLAEIEDFRAGDRLGRGELHDRALR' A
#
# COMPACT_ATOMS: atom_id res chain seq x y z
N MET A 1 12.32 -5.35 20.16
CA MET A 1 12.09 -6.34 19.08
C MET A 1 11.48 -7.59 19.70
N ARG A 2 10.56 -8.26 19.01
CA ARG A 2 9.94 -9.51 19.48
C ARG A 2 10.51 -10.69 18.68
N ASN A 3 10.73 -11.83 19.32
CA ASN A 3 11.23 -13.02 18.66
C ASN A 3 10.06 -13.86 18.12
N LEU A 4 10.22 -14.41 16.92
CA LEU A 4 9.24 -15.24 16.25
C LEU A 4 9.89 -16.58 15.86
N THR A 5 9.37 -17.68 16.39
CA THR A 5 9.79 -19.04 16.03
C THR A 5 8.81 -19.61 15.02
N LEU A 6 9.33 -20.14 13.91
CA LEU A 6 8.54 -20.64 12.79
C LEU A 6 9.01 -22.06 12.46
N SER A 7 8.06 -22.97 12.23
CA SER A 7 8.35 -24.26 11.61
C SER A 7 8.04 -24.16 10.12
N VAL A 8 9.03 -24.40 9.28
CA VAL A 8 8.90 -24.40 7.81
C VAL A 8 9.46 -25.70 7.25
N PRO A 9 8.94 -26.20 6.12
CA PRO A 9 9.54 -27.35 5.45
C PRO A 9 10.99 -27.07 5.08
N ASP A 10 11.86 -28.08 5.22
CA ASP A 10 13.31 -27.95 4.97
C ASP A 10 13.64 -27.38 3.59
N GLU A 11 12.90 -27.80 2.56
CA GLU A 11 13.07 -27.30 1.19
C GLU A 11 12.74 -25.81 1.07
N VAL A 12 11.76 -25.32 1.82
CA VAL A 12 11.41 -23.89 1.86
C VAL A 12 12.52 -23.12 2.55
N TYR A 13 13.01 -23.61 3.70
CA TYR A 13 14.13 -22.99 4.42
C TYR A 13 15.39 -22.89 3.55
N ARG A 14 15.74 -23.98 2.85
CA ARG A 14 16.91 -24.02 1.96
C ARG A 14 16.80 -23.00 0.84
N ARG A 15 15.69 -22.97 0.10
CA ARG A 15 15.48 -22.02 -1.00
C ARG A 15 15.45 -20.58 -0.52
N ALA A 16 14.83 -20.32 0.63
CA ALA A 16 14.77 -18.98 1.20
C ALA A 16 16.17 -18.48 1.62
N ARG A 17 17.01 -19.35 2.19
CA ARG A 17 18.41 -19.01 2.50
C ARG A 17 19.24 -18.69 1.28
N ILE A 18 19.12 -19.46 0.21
CA ILE A 18 19.84 -19.21 -1.05
C ILE A 18 19.43 -17.83 -1.58
N LYS A 19 18.12 -17.56 -1.65
CA LYS A 19 17.61 -16.27 -2.13
C LYS A 19 18.02 -15.08 -1.27
N ALA A 20 18.10 -15.27 0.04
CA ALA A 20 18.60 -14.25 0.96
C ALA A 20 20.08 -13.93 0.68
N ALA A 21 20.90 -14.97 0.52
CA ALA A 21 22.32 -14.83 0.23
C ALA A 21 22.58 -14.16 -1.14
N GLU A 22 21.81 -14.52 -2.17
CA GLU A 22 21.85 -13.87 -3.49
C GLU A 22 21.61 -12.36 -3.41
N GLN A 23 20.78 -11.92 -2.46
CA GLN A 23 20.46 -10.51 -2.23
C GLN A 23 21.39 -9.83 -1.21
N GLY A 24 22.40 -10.54 -0.68
CA GLY A 24 23.28 -10.03 0.37
C GLY A 24 22.56 -9.73 1.69
N ARG A 25 21.44 -10.42 1.96
CA ARG A 25 20.55 -10.20 3.12
C ARG A 25 20.47 -11.44 4.00
N SER A 26 20.14 -11.25 5.27
CA SER A 26 19.81 -12.36 6.15
C SER A 26 18.37 -12.83 5.91
N LEU A 27 18.09 -14.11 6.20
CA LEU A 27 16.74 -14.63 6.14
C LEU A 27 15.79 -13.89 7.10
N SER A 28 16.28 -13.54 8.30
CA SER A 28 15.51 -12.78 9.27
C SER A 28 15.15 -11.37 8.77
N ALA A 29 16.04 -10.71 8.02
CA ALA A 29 15.75 -9.42 7.40
C ALA A 29 14.65 -9.53 6.34
N LEU A 30 14.70 -10.55 5.47
CA LEU A 30 13.64 -10.79 4.48
C LEU A 30 12.28 -11.06 5.12
N VAL A 31 12.25 -11.88 6.18
CA VAL A 31 11.00 -12.15 6.91
C VAL A 31 10.46 -10.88 7.57
N ALA A 32 11.33 -10.07 8.18
CA ALA A 32 10.92 -8.80 8.79
C ALA A 32 10.34 -7.83 7.76
N GLU A 33 10.98 -7.67 6.59
CA GLU A 33 10.48 -6.84 5.50
C GLU A 33 9.15 -7.35 4.93
N PHE A 34 9.00 -8.68 4.79
CA PHE A 34 7.75 -9.26 4.33
C PHE A 34 6.61 -9.03 5.32
N LEU A 35 6.85 -9.20 6.62
CA LEU A 35 5.86 -8.91 7.65
C LEU A 35 5.50 -7.41 7.69
N ALA A 36 6.50 -6.54 7.52
CA ALA A 36 6.27 -5.09 7.42
C ALA A 36 5.49 -4.71 6.16
N SER A 37 5.72 -5.39 5.03
CA SER A 37 4.98 -5.11 3.79
C SER A 37 3.52 -5.57 3.87
N LEU A 38 3.26 -6.68 4.59
CA LEU A 38 1.90 -7.12 4.92
C LEU A 38 1.18 -6.11 5.82
N ALA A 39 1.80 -5.72 6.94
CA ALA A 39 1.22 -4.71 7.84
C ALA A 39 0.99 -3.37 7.12
N GLY A 40 1.96 -2.94 6.32
CA GLY A 40 1.87 -1.70 5.54
C GLY A 40 0.87 -1.74 4.38
N ALA A 41 0.38 -2.92 3.96
CA ALA A 41 -0.65 -3.02 2.94
C ALA A 41 -2.03 -2.65 3.52
N ASP A 42 -2.34 -3.16 4.71
CA ASP A 42 -3.57 -2.81 5.44
C ASP A 42 -3.53 -1.33 5.87
N ASP A 43 -2.40 -0.86 6.43
CA ASP A 43 -2.21 0.56 6.79
C ASP A 43 -2.38 1.52 5.59
N ARG A 44 -1.94 1.12 4.40
CA ARG A 44 -2.08 1.95 3.18
C ARG A 44 -3.53 2.06 2.75
N TYR A 45 -4.27 0.95 2.79
CA TYR A 45 -5.68 0.95 2.45
C TYR A 45 -6.48 1.80 3.42
N GLU A 46 -6.28 1.60 4.72
CA GLU A 46 -6.96 2.35 5.79
C GLU A 46 -6.62 3.85 5.71
N ARG A 47 -5.36 4.19 5.44
CA ARG A 47 -4.96 5.60 5.22
C ARG A 47 -5.65 6.23 4.01
N LEU A 48 -5.73 5.51 2.88
CA LEU A 48 -6.41 6.01 1.68
C LEU A 48 -7.91 6.16 1.90
N LEU A 49 -8.51 5.24 2.65
CA LEU A 49 -9.91 5.32 3.03
C LEU A 49 -10.17 6.56 3.91
N SER A 50 -9.37 6.77 4.95
CA SER A 50 -9.44 7.97 5.79
C SER A 50 -9.29 9.26 4.97
N GLN A 51 -8.32 9.29 4.04
CA GLN A 51 -8.12 10.44 3.16
C GLN A 51 -9.32 10.68 2.23
N GLN A 52 -9.94 9.62 1.71
CA GLN A 52 -11.17 9.74 0.92
C GLN A 52 -12.30 10.33 1.78
N GLU A 53 -12.51 9.81 2.99
CA GLU A 53 -13.55 10.31 3.90
C GLU A 53 -13.34 11.79 4.23
N GLU A 54 -12.10 12.21 4.51
CA GLU A 54 -11.74 13.61 4.72
C GLU A 54 -12.09 14.49 3.51
N VAL A 55 -11.67 14.08 2.30
CA VAL A 55 -11.96 14.83 1.07
C VAL A 55 -13.46 14.89 0.78
N LEU A 56 -14.20 13.82 1.01
CA LEU A 56 -15.66 13.80 0.83
C LEU A 56 -16.36 14.69 1.85
N ALA A 57 -15.83 14.80 3.08
CA ALA A 57 -16.38 15.68 4.11
C ALA A 57 -16.19 17.17 3.79
N GLU A 58 -15.19 17.53 2.97
CA GLU A 58 -15.02 18.91 2.46
C GLU A 58 -16.09 19.33 1.44
N ILE A 59 -16.88 18.39 0.92
CA ILE A 59 -17.93 18.68 -0.07
C ILE A 59 -19.20 19.18 0.64
N GLU A 60 -19.38 20.50 0.66
CA GLU A 60 -20.56 21.13 1.29
C GLU A 60 -21.85 21.04 0.45
N ASP A 61 -21.75 21.17 -0.88
CA ASP A 61 -22.87 21.01 -1.82
C ASP A 61 -22.40 20.26 -3.08
N PHE A 62 -23.21 19.32 -3.56
CA PHE A 62 -22.93 18.53 -4.76
C PHE A 62 -24.20 18.32 -5.56
N ARG A 63 -24.18 18.78 -6.82
CA ARG A 63 -25.25 18.56 -7.78
C ARG A 63 -24.69 17.93 -9.04
N ALA A 64 -25.22 16.75 -9.37
CA ALA A 64 -24.78 16.03 -10.56
C ALA A 64 -25.04 16.81 -11.87
N GLY A 65 -26.05 17.68 -11.88
CA GLY A 65 -26.38 18.55 -13.02
C GLY A 65 -25.36 19.65 -13.29
N ASP A 66 -24.53 20.02 -12.31
CA ASP A 66 -23.52 21.08 -12.43
C ASP A 66 -22.17 20.54 -12.96
N ARG A 67 -22.12 19.27 -13.39
CA ARG A 67 -20.91 18.68 -13.96
C ARG A 67 -20.58 19.33 -15.31
N LEU A 68 -19.41 19.95 -15.36
CA LEU A 68 -18.82 20.43 -16.60
C LEU A 68 -18.50 19.26 -17.54
N GLY A 69 -18.86 19.40 -18.80
CA GLY A 69 -18.42 18.51 -19.86
C GLY A 69 -16.90 18.59 -20.05
N ARG A 70 -16.31 17.56 -20.67
CA ARG A 70 -14.86 17.49 -20.93
C ARG A 70 -14.31 18.74 -21.65
N GLY A 71 -15.06 19.27 -22.63
CA GLY A 71 -14.65 20.47 -23.38
C GLY A 71 -14.66 21.73 -22.50
N GLU A 72 -15.73 21.94 -21.74
CA GLU A 72 -15.88 23.07 -20.81
C GLU A 72 -14.80 23.06 -19.72
N LEU A 73 -14.42 21.87 -19.23
CA LEU A 73 -13.29 21.71 -18.31
C LEU A 73 -11.96 22.16 -18.91
N HIS A 74 -11.71 21.79 -20.17
CA HIS A 74 -10.48 22.16 -20.88
C HIS A 74 -10.39 23.67 -21.11
N ASP A 75 -11.50 24.30 -21.52
CA ASP A 75 -11.57 25.74 -21.74
C ASP A 75 -11.43 26.55 -20.45
N ARG A 76 -11.87 25.99 -19.31
CA ARG A 76 -11.69 26.59 -17.98
C ARG A 76 -10.23 26.60 -17.53
N ALA A 77 -9.47 25.54 -17.81
CA ALA A 77 -8.07 25.42 -17.39
C ALA A 77 -7.11 26.33 -18.18
N LEU A 78 -7.57 26.89 -19.30
CA LEU A 78 -6.82 27.79 -20.18
C LEU A 78 -7.12 29.29 -19.92
N ARG A 79 -7.95 29.61 -18.93
CA ARG A 79 -8.19 30.99 -18.43
C ARG A 79 -7.40 31.24 -17.16
#